data_AF-A0A1G9U8U8-F1
#
_entry.id   AF-A0A1G9U8U8-F1
#
_cell.length_a   1.000
_cell.length_b   1.000
_cell.length_c   1.000
_cell.angle_alpha   90.00
_cell.angle_beta   90.00
_cell.angle_gamma   90.00
#
_symmetry.space_group_name_H-M   'P 1'
#
loop_
_entity.id
_entity.type
_entity.pdbx_description
1 polymer ?
#
loop_
_entity_poly.entity_id
_entity_poly.type
_entity_poly.pdbx_seq_one_letter_code
_entity_poly.pdbx_strand_id
1 'polypeptide(L)'
;MNAPVEFPHSFSAALSHNKTWIGDKLMEYTRRQIREKCSCDFKSVKTFYQADVVNYLGNSSDTGESYNEIVAEFVLENLDTFLHSIPQITREASYRNSSHDGEYSASSNRVEEITAIRLFNHCKDGTEYDFIGRIIDYQTPLKSKRSDTAGKIDLLAYDGDTLRLLELKKPDSMETMLRCVLEAYTYLKTVDTAKLLCDYELPASSSILACPLVFKGGNQWAEMQKDRTQLKKLMAALGSKPYYITERGNSLYIEEK
;
A
#
# COMPACT_ATOMS: atom_id res chain seq x y z
N MET A 1 20.34 -26.21 -40.88
CA MET A 1 19.95 -27.08 -39.76
C MET A 1 20.54 -26.47 -38.50
N ASN A 2 19.73 -25.73 -37.73
CA ASN A 2 20.12 -25.20 -36.43
C ASN A 2 19.08 -25.69 -35.42
N ALA A 3 19.55 -26.35 -34.37
CA ALA A 3 18.73 -26.91 -33.31
C ALA A 3 17.98 -25.81 -32.54
N PRO A 4 16.77 -26.08 -32.01
CA PRO A 4 16.08 -25.16 -31.13
C PRO A 4 16.81 -25.08 -29.78
N VAL A 5 16.96 -23.85 -29.29
CA VAL A 5 17.48 -23.56 -27.95
C VAL A 5 16.42 -23.97 -26.93
N GLU A 6 16.69 -25.03 -26.17
CA GLU A 6 15.88 -25.41 -25.01
C GLU A 6 16.07 -24.38 -23.89
N PHE A 7 14.97 -23.77 -23.46
CA PHE A 7 14.94 -22.97 -22.24
C PHE A 7 14.80 -23.91 -21.03
N PRO A 8 15.63 -23.76 -19.98
CA PRO A 8 15.52 -24.61 -18.81
C PRO A 8 14.21 -24.33 -18.07
N HIS A 9 13.44 -25.39 -17.87
CA HIS A 9 12.34 -25.45 -16.92
C HIS A 9 12.87 -25.24 -15.49
N SER A 10 12.63 -24.06 -14.92
CA SER A 10 12.65 -23.85 -13.47
C SER A 10 11.52 -22.94 -13.02
N PHE A 11 10.29 -23.36 -13.35
CA PHE A 11 9.10 -22.93 -12.61
C PHE A 11 9.01 -23.75 -11.31
N SER A 12 9.70 -23.33 -10.25
CA SER A 12 9.41 -23.79 -8.89
C SER A 12 10.17 -22.94 -7.87
N ALA A 13 9.49 -22.58 -6.78
CA ALA A 13 9.99 -21.89 -5.57
C ALA A 13 9.76 -20.37 -5.42
N ALA A 14 8.54 -19.87 -5.70
CA ALA A 14 8.07 -18.60 -5.13
C ALA A 14 6.56 -18.54 -4.81
N LEU A 15 5.92 -19.70 -4.56
CA LEU A 15 4.46 -19.83 -4.34
C LEU A 15 4.03 -19.88 -2.87
N SER A 16 4.94 -19.72 -1.89
CA SER A 16 4.68 -20.15 -0.51
C SER A 16 4.12 -19.11 0.47
N HIS A 17 4.00 -17.83 0.10
CA HIS A 17 3.60 -16.79 1.07
C HIS A 17 2.16 -16.26 0.89
N ASN A 18 1.46 -16.67 -0.18
CA ASN A 18 0.12 -16.15 -0.50
C ASN A 18 -0.98 -17.21 -0.57
N LYS A 19 -0.60 -18.46 -0.29
CA LYS A 19 -1.48 -19.61 -0.15
C LYS A 19 -0.91 -20.38 1.03
N THR A 20 -1.66 -20.49 2.12
CA THR A 20 -1.25 -21.39 3.21
C THR A 20 -1.50 -22.80 2.71
N TRP A 21 -0.45 -23.61 2.61
CA TRP A 21 -0.54 -25.00 2.21
C TRP A 21 -0.32 -25.88 3.46
N ILE A 22 -1.15 -26.91 3.64
CA ILE A 22 -0.83 -28.02 4.55
C ILE A 22 -0.68 -29.26 3.67
N GLY A 23 0.56 -29.68 3.43
CA GLY A 23 0.86 -30.66 2.39
C GLY A 23 0.55 -30.10 1.00
N ASP A 24 -0.09 -30.90 0.14
CA ASP A 24 -0.45 -30.52 -1.25
C ASP A 24 -1.82 -29.84 -1.39
N LYS A 25 -2.48 -29.49 -0.28
CA LYS A 25 -3.83 -28.91 -0.29
C LYS A 25 -3.83 -27.42 0.07
N LEU A 26 -4.52 -26.64 -0.75
CA LEU A 26 -4.80 -25.24 -0.47
C LEU A 26 -5.61 -25.13 0.82
N MET A 27 -5.18 -24.29 1.77
CA MET A 27 -6.00 -24.01 2.96
C MET A 27 -7.24 -23.24 2.54
N GLU A 28 -8.38 -23.91 2.69
CA GLU A 28 -9.69 -23.33 2.50
C GLU A 28 -10.29 -23.02 3.87
N TYR A 29 -10.36 -21.73 4.20
CA TYR A 29 -10.98 -21.25 5.42
C TYR A 29 -12.46 -21.01 5.20
N THR A 30 -13.26 -21.33 6.20
CA THR A 30 -14.65 -20.87 6.27
C THR A 30 -14.72 -19.37 6.56
N ARG A 31 -15.84 -18.73 6.25
CA ARG A 31 -16.09 -17.33 6.62
C ARG A 31 -15.90 -17.09 8.12
N ARG A 32 -16.38 -18.02 8.96
CA ARG A 32 -16.19 -17.95 10.42
C ARG A 32 -14.71 -17.94 10.81
N GLN A 33 -13.89 -18.81 10.24
CA GLN A 33 -12.46 -18.88 10.56
C GLN A 33 -11.71 -17.60 10.16
N ILE A 34 -12.07 -16.97 9.03
CA ILE A 34 -11.50 -15.68 8.63
C ILE A 34 -11.84 -14.60 9.66
N ARG A 35 -13.11 -14.54 10.10
CA ARG A 35 -13.55 -13.57 11.12
C ARG A 35 -12.89 -13.81 12.49
N GLU A 36 -12.69 -15.07 12.88
CA GLU A 36 -11.95 -15.41 14.11
C GLU A 36 -10.49 -14.95 14.04
N LYS A 37 -9.82 -15.15 12.90
CA LYS A 37 -8.46 -14.62 12.66
C LYS A 37 -8.44 -13.10 12.75
N CYS A 38 -9.38 -12.43 12.08
CA CYS A 38 -9.52 -10.98 12.17
C CYS A 38 -9.67 -10.54 13.63
N SER A 39 -10.57 -11.14 14.39
CA SER A 39 -10.78 -10.80 15.81
C SER A 39 -9.53 -11.01 16.68
N CYS A 40 -8.72 -12.03 16.39
CA CYS A 40 -7.46 -12.26 17.10
C CYS A 40 -6.42 -11.18 16.78
N ASP A 41 -6.19 -10.91 15.50
CA ASP A 41 -5.14 -9.98 15.04
C ASP A 41 -5.51 -8.52 15.28
N PHE A 42 -6.81 -8.19 15.21
CA PHE A 42 -7.32 -6.82 15.38
C PHE A 42 -7.17 -6.30 16.82
N LYS A 43 -6.83 -7.15 17.80
CA LYS A 43 -6.39 -6.71 19.14
C LYS A 43 -5.20 -5.75 19.07
N SER A 44 -4.38 -5.87 18.04
CA SER A 44 -3.28 -4.96 17.73
C SER A 44 -3.60 -4.14 16.47
N VAL A 45 -4.60 -3.25 16.57
CA VAL A 45 -5.11 -2.42 15.45
C VAL A 45 -3.98 -1.76 14.64
N LYS A 46 -2.98 -1.18 15.32
CA LYS A 46 -1.84 -0.48 14.70
C LYS A 46 -0.96 -1.36 13.79
N THR A 47 -1.03 -2.69 13.93
CA THR A 47 -0.31 -3.65 13.10
C THR A 47 -1.26 -4.58 12.35
N PHE A 48 -2.58 -4.31 12.36
CA PHE A 48 -3.55 -5.21 11.74
C PHE A 48 -3.33 -5.36 10.22
N TYR A 49 -2.88 -4.31 9.54
CA TYR A 49 -2.51 -4.37 8.13
C TYR A 49 -1.38 -5.38 7.81
N GLN A 50 -0.60 -5.79 8.81
CA GLN A 50 0.47 -6.78 8.70
C GLN A 50 -0.02 -8.21 8.94
N ALA A 51 -1.27 -8.40 9.38
CA ALA A 51 -1.81 -9.71 9.66
C ALA A 51 -1.99 -10.51 8.36
N ASP A 52 -1.57 -11.78 8.36
CA ASP A 52 -1.64 -12.65 7.19
C ASP A 52 -3.04 -12.69 6.56
N VAL A 53 -4.09 -12.65 7.41
CA VAL A 53 -5.50 -12.73 6.98
C VAL A 53 -5.89 -11.59 6.03
N VAL A 54 -5.25 -10.42 6.16
CA VAL A 54 -5.48 -9.25 5.29
C VAL A 54 -4.95 -9.51 3.87
N ASN A 55 -3.98 -10.42 3.73
CA ASN A 55 -3.31 -10.73 2.47
C ASN A 55 -3.74 -12.07 1.85
N TYR A 56 -4.69 -12.78 2.44
CA TYR A 56 -5.17 -14.06 1.90
C TYR A 56 -5.89 -13.88 0.57
N LEU A 57 -5.57 -14.76 -0.38
CA LEU A 57 -6.23 -14.81 -1.68
C LEU A 57 -7.22 -15.98 -1.76
N GLY A 58 -8.28 -15.79 -2.52
CA GLY A 58 -9.30 -16.81 -2.76
C GLY A 58 -10.60 -16.54 -2.01
N ASN A 59 -11.36 -17.61 -1.85
CA ASN A 59 -12.74 -17.58 -1.38
C ASN A 59 -12.92 -18.59 -0.25
N SER A 60 -13.86 -18.29 0.64
CA SER A 60 -14.24 -19.19 1.72
C SER A 60 -14.91 -20.46 1.21
N SER A 61 -14.63 -21.59 1.86
CA SER A 61 -15.14 -22.91 1.47
C SER A 61 -16.64 -23.08 1.65
N ASP A 62 -17.23 -22.36 2.61
CA ASP A 62 -18.63 -22.50 3.00
C ASP A 62 -19.56 -21.52 2.27
N THR A 63 -19.12 -20.27 2.06
CA THR A 63 -19.96 -19.24 1.42
C THR A 63 -19.52 -18.87 0.00
N GLY A 64 -18.31 -19.22 -0.41
CA GLY A 64 -17.73 -18.78 -1.67
C GLY A 64 -17.35 -17.30 -1.71
N GLU A 65 -17.56 -16.56 -0.61
CA GLU A 65 -17.19 -15.15 -0.51
C GLU A 65 -15.68 -14.98 -0.45
N SER A 66 -15.15 -13.96 -1.12
CA SER A 66 -13.72 -13.68 -1.10
C SER A 66 -13.24 -13.28 0.29
N TYR A 67 -12.06 -13.79 0.69
CA TYR A 67 -11.47 -13.47 1.99
C TYR A 67 -11.34 -11.96 2.21
N ASN A 68 -10.89 -11.21 1.21
CA ASN A 68 -10.74 -9.75 1.30
C ASN A 68 -12.06 -9.03 1.59
N GLU A 69 -13.18 -9.53 1.07
CA GLU A 69 -14.50 -8.93 1.33
C GLU A 69 -14.95 -9.22 2.76
N ILE A 70 -14.72 -10.44 3.25
CA ILE A 70 -14.98 -10.82 4.65
C ILE A 70 -14.16 -9.96 5.62
N VAL A 71 -12.87 -9.74 5.31
CA VAL A 71 -11.99 -8.91 6.15
C VAL A 71 -12.39 -7.44 6.06
N ALA A 72 -12.72 -6.91 4.88
CA ALA A 72 -13.16 -5.53 4.71
C ALA A 72 -14.48 -5.26 5.48
N GLU A 73 -15.42 -6.19 5.42
CA GLU A 73 -16.66 -6.14 6.21
C GLU A 73 -16.37 -6.16 7.72
N PHE A 74 -15.47 -7.03 8.18
CA PHE A 74 -15.06 -7.04 9.59
C PHE A 74 -14.49 -5.68 10.02
N VAL A 75 -13.64 -5.05 9.21
CA VAL A 75 -13.10 -3.72 9.53
C VAL A 75 -14.22 -2.67 9.55
N LEU A 76 -15.17 -2.72 8.61
CA LEU A 76 -16.33 -1.82 8.59
C LEU A 76 -17.19 -1.94 9.86
N GLU A 77 -17.43 -3.17 10.33
CA GLU A 77 -18.16 -3.42 11.59
C GLU A 77 -17.40 -2.94 12.83
N ASN A 78 -16.08 -2.78 12.73
CA ASN A 78 -15.19 -2.32 13.79
C ASN A 78 -14.54 -0.97 13.45
N LEU A 79 -15.19 -0.17 12.60
CA LEU A 79 -14.60 1.03 12.00
C LEU A 79 -14.21 2.06 13.06
N ASP A 80 -15.07 2.31 14.04
CA ASP A 80 -14.78 3.26 15.14
C ASP A 80 -13.47 2.91 15.86
N THR A 81 -13.31 1.64 16.24
CA THR A 81 -12.07 1.13 16.83
C THR A 81 -10.87 1.32 15.90
N PHE A 82 -11.01 1.03 14.59
CA PHE A 82 -9.95 1.22 13.61
C PHE A 82 -9.55 2.70 13.48
N LEU A 83 -10.52 3.61 13.48
CA LEU A 83 -10.32 5.05 13.32
C LEU A 83 -9.62 5.70 14.53
N HIS A 84 -9.85 5.18 15.72
CA HIS A 84 -9.49 5.85 16.98
C HIS A 84 -8.45 5.11 17.84
N SER A 85 -8.08 3.87 17.51
CA SER A 85 -7.14 3.06 18.33
C SER A 85 -5.72 2.96 17.78
N ILE A 86 -5.42 3.61 16.66
CA ILE A 86 -4.06 3.68 16.09
C ILE A 86 -3.34 4.88 16.72
N PRO A 87 -2.24 4.67 17.46
CA PRO A 87 -1.54 5.75 18.15
C PRO A 87 -0.73 6.61 17.18
N GLN A 88 -0.81 7.93 17.37
CA GLN A 88 0.07 8.89 16.72
C GLN A 88 1.50 8.80 17.29
N ILE A 89 2.50 8.99 16.43
CA ILE A 89 3.92 9.15 16.75
C ILE A 89 4.37 10.49 16.21
N THR A 90 4.71 11.40 17.13
CA THR A 90 5.38 12.66 16.78
C THR A 90 6.88 12.44 16.76
N ARG A 91 7.51 12.68 15.60
CA ARG A 91 8.97 12.61 15.45
C ARG A 91 9.65 13.80 16.10
N GLU A 92 10.74 13.55 16.82
CA GLU A 92 11.64 14.62 17.29
C GLU A 92 12.39 15.26 16.11
N ALA A 93 12.90 14.43 15.20
CA ALA A 93 13.52 14.88 13.96
C ALA A 93 12.49 15.33 12.92
N SER A 94 12.92 16.12 11.95
CA SER A 94 12.08 16.47 10.79
C SER A 94 11.59 15.23 10.04
N TYR A 95 10.37 15.29 9.50
CA TYR A 95 9.87 14.35 8.50
C TYR A 95 10.57 14.58 7.16
N ARG A 96 10.90 15.83 6.82
CA ARG A 96 11.63 16.17 5.60
C ARG A 96 13.08 15.73 5.71
N ASN A 97 13.52 14.88 4.79
CA ASN A 97 14.89 14.36 4.75
C ASN A 97 15.68 15.02 3.61
N SER A 98 16.68 15.84 3.96
CA SER A 98 17.54 16.50 2.98
C SER A 98 18.43 15.54 2.18
N SER A 99 18.60 14.30 2.65
CA SER A 99 19.36 13.27 1.94
C SER A 99 18.54 12.57 0.84
N HIS A 100 17.27 12.91 0.65
CA HIS A 100 16.48 12.43 -0.48
C HIS A 100 16.80 13.27 -1.73
N ASP A 101 17.98 13.01 -2.28
CA ASP A 101 18.54 13.69 -3.46
C ASP A 101 18.17 13.02 -4.78
N GLY A 102 17.39 11.93 -4.73
CA GLY A 102 16.94 11.17 -5.89
C GLY A 102 18.01 10.30 -6.54
N GLU A 103 19.14 10.03 -5.87
CA GLU A 103 20.14 9.06 -6.32
C GLU A 103 19.70 7.62 -6.02
N TYR A 104 19.97 6.71 -6.96
CA TYR A 104 19.76 5.28 -6.76
C TYR A 104 20.76 4.44 -7.56
N SER A 105 21.05 3.24 -7.06
CA SER A 105 21.86 2.28 -7.78
C SER A 105 21.02 1.53 -8.81
N ALA A 106 21.39 1.62 -10.09
CA ALA A 106 20.72 0.90 -11.18
C ALA A 106 20.82 -0.63 -11.07
N SER A 107 21.78 -1.16 -10.29
CA SER A 107 21.91 -2.59 -10.02
C SER A 107 21.10 -3.07 -8.81
N SER A 108 20.39 -2.18 -8.12
CA SER A 108 19.57 -2.54 -6.97
C SER A 108 18.32 -3.31 -7.42
N ASN A 109 17.95 -4.33 -6.65
CA ASN A 109 16.71 -5.09 -6.84
C ASN A 109 15.52 -4.49 -6.07
N ARG A 110 15.69 -3.30 -5.46
CA ARG A 110 14.65 -2.61 -4.70
C ARG A 110 13.69 -1.87 -5.64
N VAL A 111 12.91 -2.62 -6.42
CA VAL A 111 12.05 -2.12 -7.50
C VAL A 111 11.11 -0.99 -7.04
N GLU A 112 10.46 -1.13 -5.87
CA GLU A 112 9.55 -0.10 -5.33
C GLU A 112 10.28 1.19 -4.98
N GLU A 113 11.44 1.09 -4.31
CA GLU A 113 12.25 2.27 -3.99
C GLU A 113 12.76 2.96 -5.25
N ILE A 114 13.26 2.21 -6.24
CA ILE A 114 13.70 2.78 -7.52
C ILE A 114 12.51 3.48 -8.21
N THR A 115 11.33 2.88 -8.16
CA THR A 115 10.11 3.47 -8.74
C THR A 115 9.73 4.77 -8.02
N ALA A 116 9.76 4.79 -6.68
CA ALA A 116 9.52 5.98 -5.89
C ALA A 116 10.51 7.11 -6.23
N ILE A 117 11.80 6.78 -6.38
CA ILE A 117 12.84 7.74 -6.76
C ILE A 117 12.65 8.23 -8.20
N ARG A 118 12.26 7.37 -9.15
CA ARG A 118 11.91 7.78 -10.52
C ARG A 118 10.74 8.76 -10.53
N LEU A 119 9.69 8.46 -9.76
CA LEU A 119 8.53 9.34 -9.62
C LEU A 119 8.93 10.71 -9.04
N PHE A 120 9.75 10.72 -7.98
CA PHE A 120 10.31 11.93 -7.38
C PHE A 120 11.17 12.74 -8.35
N ASN A 121 12.10 12.08 -9.06
CA ASN A 121 13.01 12.74 -10.00
C ASN A 121 12.28 13.41 -11.16
N HIS A 122 11.15 12.84 -11.60
CA HIS A 122 10.31 13.46 -12.63
C HIS A 122 9.80 14.84 -12.22
N CYS A 123 9.60 15.08 -10.92
CA CYS A 123 9.08 16.33 -10.38
C CYS A 123 10.15 17.40 -10.08
N LYS A 124 11.44 17.12 -10.32
CA LYS A 124 12.54 18.04 -9.93
C LYS A 124 12.57 19.34 -10.73
N ASP A 125 12.12 19.31 -11.98
CA ASP A 125 12.06 20.49 -12.86
C ASP A 125 10.74 21.28 -12.72
N GLY A 126 9.89 20.91 -11.75
CA GLY A 126 8.58 21.51 -11.53
C GLY A 126 7.44 20.78 -12.25
N THR A 127 7.71 19.67 -12.96
CA THR A 127 6.66 18.83 -13.53
C THR A 127 5.79 18.21 -12.43
N GLU A 128 4.49 18.12 -12.69
CA GLU A 128 3.50 17.52 -11.80
C GLU A 128 2.82 16.34 -12.48
N TYR A 129 2.41 15.35 -11.70
CA TYR A 129 1.55 14.29 -12.18
C TYR A 129 0.10 14.72 -12.14
N ASP A 130 -0.67 14.30 -13.15
CA ASP A 130 -2.11 14.40 -13.10
C ASP A 130 -2.65 13.74 -11.82
N PHE A 131 -3.71 14.32 -11.25
CA PHE A 131 -4.48 13.85 -10.09
C PHE A 131 -3.79 13.85 -8.72
N ILE A 132 -2.46 13.76 -8.66
CA ILE A 132 -1.71 13.68 -7.39
C ILE A 132 -0.71 14.83 -7.17
N GLY A 133 -0.46 15.63 -8.21
CA GLY A 133 0.46 16.77 -8.14
C GLY A 133 1.92 16.35 -8.11
N ARG A 134 2.72 17.10 -7.35
CA ARG A 134 4.16 16.93 -7.26
C ARG A 134 4.54 15.91 -6.20
N ILE A 135 5.42 14.96 -6.53
CA ILE A 135 6.08 14.16 -5.50
C ILE A 135 7.11 15.03 -4.78
N ILE A 136 6.93 15.21 -3.47
CA ILE A 136 7.76 16.09 -2.63
C ILE A 136 8.75 15.32 -1.76
N ASP A 137 8.49 14.03 -1.49
CA ASP A 137 9.40 13.15 -0.77
C ASP A 137 9.11 11.68 -1.03
N TYR A 138 10.05 10.80 -0.67
CA TYR A 138 9.90 9.35 -0.70
C TYR A 138 10.46 8.71 0.57
N GLN A 139 9.96 7.55 1.01
CA GLN A 139 10.41 6.86 2.22
C GLN A 139 10.45 7.75 3.48
N THR A 140 9.44 8.59 3.68
CA THR A 140 9.34 9.46 4.86
C THR A 140 9.16 8.60 6.13
N PRO A 141 10.11 8.63 7.08
CA PRO A 141 10.06 7.75 8.26
C PRO A 141 8.97 8.17 9.24
N LEU A 142 8.25 7.20 9.83
CA LEU A 142 7.25 7.47 10.87
C LEU A 142 7.80 7.36 12.29
N LYS A 143 8.78 6.47 12.51
CA LYS A 143 9.39 6.25 13.83
C LYS A 143 10.06 7.51 14.35
N SER A 144 9.86 7.84 15.63
CA SER A 144 10.64 8.87 16.32
C SER A 144 11.94 8.27 16.87
N LYS A 145 11.86 7.04 17.39
CA LYS A 145 12.99 6.27 17.95
C LYS A 145 13.01 4.84 17.42
N ARG A 146 14.16 4.16 17.56
CA ARG A 146 14.37 2.79 17.06
C ARG A 146 13.35 1.77 17.60
N SER A 147 12.90 1.94 18.84
CA SER A 147 11.93 1.05 19.49
C SER A 147 10.48 1.23 19.03
N ASP A 148 10.19 2.24 18.23
CA ASP A 148 8.85 2.42 17.67
C ASP A 148 8.55 1.34 16.62
N THR A 149 7.29 0.91 16.59
CA THR A 149 6.76 -0.02 15.59
C THR A 149 5.94 0.77 14.57
N ALA A 150 6.61 1.25 13.53
CA ALA A 150 5.99 1.95 12.39
C ALA A 150 6.85 1.77 11.13
N GLY A 151 6.23 1.91 9.97
CA GLY A 151 6.91 1.85 8.68
C GLY A 151 7.48 3.19 8.23
N LYS A 152 7.56 3.35 6.91
CA LYS A 152 7.83 4.61 6.23
C LYS A 152 6.71 4.83 5.22
N ILE A 153 6.32 6.07 5.01
CA ILE A 153 5.42 6.42 3.91
C ILE A 153 6.24 6.34 2.63
N ASP A 154 5.78 5.60 1.61
CA ASP A 154 6.58 5.39 0.40
C ASP A 154 6.78 6.68 -0.40
N LEU A 155 5.72 7.47 -0.56
CA LEU A 155 5.74 8.74 -1.28
C LEU A 155 4.81 9.77 -0.64
N LEU A 156 5.24 11.03 -0.66
CA LEU A 156 4.40 12.19 -0.39
C LEU A 156 4.15 12.95 -1.69
N ALA A 157 2.88 13.19 -2.03
CA ALA A 157 2.49 13.96 -3.21
C ALA A 157 1.58 15.13 -2.85
N TYR A 158 1.81 16.31 -3.42
CA TYR A 158 1.03 17.53 -3.12
C TYR A 158 0.59 18.24 -4.39
N ASP A 159 -0.69 18.58 -4.49
CA ASP A 159 -1.30 19.25 -5.65
C ASP A 159 -1.66 20.73 -5.41
N GLY A 160 -1.16 21.31 -4.32
CA GLY A 160 -1.49 22.69 -3.93
C GLY A 160 -2.59 22.79 -2.88
N ASP A 161 -3.38 21.73 -2.68
CA ASP A 161 -4.47 21.68 -1.69
C ASP A 161 -4.42 20.42 -0.81
N THR A 162 -4.14 19.26 -1.40
CA THR A 162 -4.18 17.96 -0.75
C THR A 162 -2.81 17.27 -0.76
N LEU A 163 -2.32 16.92 0.43
CA LEU A 163 -1.17 16.04 0.64
C LEU A 163 -1.63 14.58 0.62
N ARG A 164 -1.10 13.77 -0.29
CA ARG A 164 -1.37 12.34 -0.39
C ARG A 164 -0.17 11.55 0.15
N LEU A 165 -0.44 10.69 1.11
CA LEU A 165 0.45 9.63 1.56
C LEU A 165 0.18 8.42 0.65
N LEU A 166 1.12 8.12 -0.24
CA LEU A 166 0.96 7.04 -1.20
C LEU A 166 1.66 5.78 -0.71
N GLU A 167 0.95 4.65 -0.77
CA GLU A 167 1.49 3.31 -0.53
C GLU A 167 1.77 2.65 -1.89
N LEU A 168 3.05 2.52 -2.24
CA LEU A 168 3.49 2.10 -3.57
C LEU A 168 3.65 0.58 -3.63
N LYS A 169 3.13 -0.05 -4.69
CA LYS A 169 3.42 -1.45 -4.98
C LYS A 169 4.03 -1.66 -6.34
N LYS A 170 5.02 -2.55 -6.42
CA LYS A 170 5.60 -3.01 -7.68
C LYS A 170 4.60 -3.84 -8.51
N PRO A 171 4.79 -3.95 -9.84
CA PRO A 171 3.83 -4.63 -10.73
C PRO A 171 3.53 -6.08 -10.36
N ASP A 172 4.55 -6.82 -9.90
CA ASP A 172 4.47 -8.23 -9.50
C ASP A 172 4.22 -8.40 -7.99
N SER A 173 3.80 -7.34 -7.29
CA SER A 173 3.48 -7.42 -5.87
C SER A 173 2.33 -8.41 -5.65
N MET A 174 2.55 -9.32 -4.71
CA MET A 174 1.56 -10.32 -4.30
C MET A 174 0.62 -9.77 -3.23
N GLU A 175 0.77 -8.52 -2.80
CA GLU A 175 -0.07 -7.95 -1.77
C GLU A 175 -1.49 -7.64 -2.26
N THR A 176 -2.50 -7.75 -1.41
CA THR A 176 -3.88 -7.40 -1.75
C THR A 176 -4.09 -5.89 -1.78
N MET A 177 -5.08 -5.42 -2.53
CA MET A 177 -5.50 -4.01 -2.47
C MET A 177 -5.98 -3.65 -1.06
N LEU A 178 -6.68 -4.57 -0.38
CA LEU A 178 -7.11 -4.39 1.00
C LEU A 178 -5.93 -4.08 1.93
N ARG A 179 -4.84 -4.84 1.82
CA ARG A 179 -3.63 -4.58 2.61
C ARG A 179 -3.08 -3.18 2.36
N CYS A 180 -2.96 -2.78 1.08
CA CYS A 180 -2.45 -1.47 0.70
C CYS A 180 -3.29 -0.33 1.31
N VAL A 181 -4.62 -0.46 1.27
CA VAL A 181 -5.55 0.52 1.86
C VAL A 181 -5.36 0.62 3.37
N LEU A 182 -5.30 -0.52 4.07
CA LEU A 182 -5.14 -0.53 5.54
C LEU A 182 -3.77 -0.02 5.97
N GLU A 183 -2.70 -0.34 5.23
CA GLU A 183 -1.34 0.12 5.50
C GLU A 183 -1.22 1.64 5.35
N ALA A 184 -1.64 2.19 4.20
CA ALA A 184 -1.64 3.62 3.93
C ALA A 184 -2.43 4.40 5.01
N TYR A 185 -3.63 3.91 5.36
CA TYR A 185 -4.46 4.57 6.35
C TYR A 185 -3.88 4.48 7.77
N THR A 186 -3.24 3.35 8.10
CA THR A 186 -2.52 3.20 9.37
C THR A 186 -1.39 4.23 9.47
N TYR A 187 -0.67 4.48 8.38
CA TYR A 187 0.37 5.51 8.35
C TYR A 187 -0.18 6.93 8.50
N LEU A 188 -1.33 7.25 7.88
CA LEU A 188 -2.02 8.52 8.10
C LEU A 188 -2.43 8.73 9.57
N LYS A 189 -2.87 7.68 10.27
CA LYS A 189 -3.18 7.78 11.71
C LYS A 189 -1.95 7.80 12.62
N THR A 190 -0.86 7.21 12.16
CA THR A 190 0.40 7.15 12.91
C THR A 190 1.16 8.47 12.83
N VAL A 191 1.11 9.19 11.71
CA VAL A 191 1.90 10.42 11.53
C VAL A 191 1.29 11.60 12.31
N ASP A 192 2.15 12.44 12.89
CA ASP A 192 1.75 13.77 13.35
C ASP A 192 1.54 14.67 12.12
N THR A 193 0.29 14.79 11.69
CA THR A 193 -0.10 15.51 10.47
C THR A 193 0.21 17.00 10.52
N ALA A 194 0.03 17.64 11.69
CA ALA A 194 0.34 19.06 11.86
C ALA A 194 1.85 19.31 11.73
N LYS A 195 2.66 18.47 12.39
CA LYS A 195 4.12 18.53 12.25
C LYS A 195 4.57 18.18 10.82
N LEU A 196 3.94 17.20 10.17
CA LEU A 196 4.24 16.83 8.79
C LEU A 196 4.04 18.02 7.84
N LEU A 197 2.88 18.68 7.89
CA LEU A 197 2.63 19.88 7.08
C LEU A 197 3.65 20.98 7.38
N CYS A 198 3.96 21.22 8.67
CA CYS A 198 4.95 22.21 9.08
C CYS A 198 6.36 21.92 8.55
N ASP A 199 6.83 20.68 8.65
CA ASP A 199 8.18 20.27 8.20
C ASP A 199 8.36 20.41 6.67
N TYR A 200 7.26 20.35 5.92
CA TYR A 200 7.22 20.54 4.46
C TYR A 200 6.81 21.96 4.05
N GLU A 201 6.60 22.87 4.99
CA GLU A 201 6.16 24.26 4.72
C GLU A 201 4.82 24.31 3.95
N LEU A 202 3.94 23.33 4.19
CA LEU A 202 2.61 23.25 3.59
C LEU A 202 1.56 23.99 4.43
N PRO A 203 0.49 24.53 3.83
CA PRO A 203 -0.61 25.15 4.57
C PRO A 203 -1.21 24.21 5.62
N ALA A 204 -1.45 24.71 6.83
CA ALA A 204 -2.13 23.93 7.88
C ALA A 204 -3.58 23.55 7.52
N SER A 205 -4.16 24.22 6.52
CA SER A 205 -5.50 23.93 5.98
C SER A 205 -5.51 22.82 4.93
N SER A 206 -4.35 22.31 4.50
CA SER A 206 -4.26 21.28 3.47
C SER A 206 -4.95 20.00 3.92
N SER A 207 -5.72 19.40 3.01
CA SER A 207 -6.29 18.07 3.25
C SER A 207 -5.20 17.01 3.21
N ILE A 208 -5.36 15.91 3.95
CA ILE A 208 -4.42 14.79 3.91
C ILE A 208 -5.17 13.48 3.65
N LEU A 209 -4.76 12.77 2.61
CA LEU A 209 -5.37 11.50 2.20
C LEU A 209 -4.33 10.38 2.18
N ALA A 210 -4.79 9.16 2.46
CA ALA A 210 -4.01 7.94 2.32
C ALA A 210 -4.49 7.15 1.09
N CYS A 211 -3.59 6.88 0.16
CA CYS A 211 -3.96 6.34 -1.15
C CYS A 211 -3.03 5.19 -1.57
N PRO A 212 -3.55 4.02 -1.98
CA PRO A 212 -2.76 3.05 -2.71
C PRO A 212 -2.28 3.62 -4.05
N LEU A 213 -1.02 3.37 -4.40
CA LEU A 213 -0.45 3.66 -5.71
C LEU A 213 0.10 2.35 -6.29
N VAL A 214 -0.59 1.81 -7.29
CA VAL A 214 -0.29 0.47 -7.82
C VAL A 214 -0.17 0.49 -9.33
N PHE A 215 0.50 -0.48 -9.95
CA PHE A 215 0.60 -0.52 -11.41
C PHE A 215 -0.69 -0.99 -12.08
N LYS A 216 -1.07 -0.32 -13.18
CA LYS A 216 -2.10 -0.79 -14.10
C LYS A 216 -1.69 -2.16 -14.67
N GLY A 217 -2.62 -3.12 -14.64
CA GLY A 217 -2.33 -4.51 -15.01
C GLY A 217 -1.75 -5.38 -13.89
N GLY A 218 -1.37 -4.79 -12.75
CA GLY A 218 -0.93 -5.55 -11.56
C GLY A 218 -2.08 -6.23 -10.81
N ASN A 219 -1.74 -7.03 -9.79
CA ASN A 219 -2.70 -7.81 -9.01
C ASN A 219 -3.77 -6.94 -8.33
N GLN A 220 -3.36 -5.82 -7.73
CA GLN A 220 -4.25 -4.89 -7.04
C GLN A 220 -5.16 -4.15 -8.03
N TRP A 221 -4.64 -3.78 -9.21
CA TRP A 221 -5.46 -3.19 -10.28
C TRP A 221 -6.52 -4.20 -10.76
N ALA A 222 -6.11 -5.44 -11.03
CA ALA A 222 -7.01 -6.52 -11.44
C ALA A 222 -8.07 -6.85 -10.38
N GLU A 223 -7.70 -6.76 -9.09
CA GLU A 223 -8.64 -6.88 -7.98
C GLU A 223 -9.73 -5.82 -8.03
N MET A 224 -9.37 -4.57 -8.30
CA MET A 224 -10.32 -3.44 -8.36
C MET A 224 -11.23 -3.45 -9.59
N GLN A 225 -10.88 -4.22 -10.64
CA GLN A 225 -11.76 -4.46 -11.79
C GLN A 225 -12.92 -5.42 -11.46
N LYS A 226 -12.88 -6.12 -10.31
CA LYS A 226 -13.93 -7.03 -9.87
C LYS A 226 -15.00 -6.30 -9.06
N ASP A 227 -16.10 -7.00 -8.80
CA ASP A 227 -17.04 -6.57 -7.77
C ASP A 227 -16.42 -6.82 -6.39
N ARG A 228 -16.16 -5.72 -5.68
CA ARG A 228 -15.44 -5.63 -4.41
C ARG A 228 -16.21 -4.68 -3.51
N THR A 229 -17.47 -5.02 -3.28
CA THR A 229 -18.46 -4.15 -2.65
C THR A 229 -18.01 -3.69 -1.26
N GLN A 230 -17.51 -4.61 -0.41
CA GLN A 230 -17.09 -4.28 0.95
C GLN A 230 -15.78 -3.50 0.96
N LEU A 231 -14.78 -3.91 0.16
CA LEU A 231 -13.54 -3.15 0.03
C LEU A 231 -13.80 -1.72 -0.48
N LYS A 232 -14.66 -1.53 -1.48
CA LYS A 232 -15.03 -0.20 -2.00
C LYS A 232 -15.74 0.64 -0.95
N LYS A 233 -16.64 0.05 -0.14
CA LYS A 233 -17.27 0.74 1.00
C LYS A 233 -16.26 1.16 2.06
N LEU A 234 -15.32 0.27 2.39
CA LEU A 234 -14.25 0.57 3.34
C LEU A 234 -13.39 1.73 2.83
N MET A 235 -12.95 1.69 1.57
CA MET A 235 -12.18 2.77 0.96
C MET A 235 -12.94 4.10 1.02
N ALA A 236 -14.24 4.11 0.70
CA ALA A 236 -15.07 5.32 0.83
C ALA A 236 -15.14 5.83 2.28
N ALA A 237 -15.32 4.94 3.26
CA ALA A 237 -15.35 5.31 4.68
C ALA A 237 -14.01 5.87 5.20
N LEU A 238 -12.89 5.41 4.62
CA LEU A 238 -11.54 5.88 4.95
C LEU A 238 -11.10 7.09 4.13
N GLY A 239 -11.93 7.59 3.20
CA GLY A 239 -11.53 8.64 2.26
C GLY A 239 -10.37 8.21 1.34
N SER A 240 -10.19 6.91 1.14
CA SER A 240 -9.09 6.34 0.37
C SER A 240 -9.52 6.06 -1.07
N LYS A 241 -8.62 6.33 -2.01
CA LYS A 241 -8.81 6.08 -3.44
C LYS A 241 -7.50 5.58 -4.04
N PRO A 242 -7.52 4.58 -4.93
CA PRO A 242 -6.31 4.08 -5.56
C PRO A 242 -5.94 4.95 -6.76
N TYR A 243 -4.65 5.10 -7.00
CA TYR A 243 -4.09 5.63 -8.23
C TYR A 243 -3.29 4.55 -8.96
N TYR A 244 -3.23 4.67 -10.29
CA TYR A 244 -2.65 3.65 -11.14
C TYR A 244 -1.45 4.18 -11.92
N ILE A 245 -0.32 3.47 -11.83
CA ILE A 245 0.88 3.76 -12.62
C ILE A 245 0.78 3.04 -13.96
N THR A 246 0.96 3.79 -15.04
CA THR A 246 1.22 3.23 -16.38
C THR A 246 2.63 3.60 -16.80
N GLU A 247 3.42 2.62 -17.26
CA GLU A 247 4.75 2.85 -17.80
C GLU A 247 4.70 2.91 -19.34
N ARG A 248 5.26 3.96 -19.95
CA ARG A 248 5.43 4.07 -21.40
C ARG A 248 6.86 4.49 -21.71
N GLY A 249 7.64 3.58 -22.27
CA GLY A 249 9.08 3.77 -22.40
C GLY A 249 9.72 3.92 -21.02
N ASN A 250 10.47 5.01 -20.80
CA ASN A 250 11.11 5.29 -19.52
C ASN A 250 10.27 6.20 -18.60
N SER A 251 9.09 6.63 -19.04
CA SER A 251 8.23 7.55 -18.31
C SER A 251 7.11 6.80 -17.58
N LEU A 252 6.82 7.28 -16.37
CA LEU A 252 5.69 6.82 -15.55
C LEU A 252 4.58 7.86 -15.64
N TYR A 253 3.33 7.42 -15.68
CA TYR A 253 2.14 8.27 -15.71
C TYR A 253 1.18 7.82 -14.63
N ILE A 254 0.37 8.76 -14.12
CA ILE A 254 -0.61 8.50 -13.08
C ILE A 254 -2.02 8.60 -13.66
N GLU A 255 -2.82 7.58 -13.40
CA GLU A 255 -4.20 7.45 -13.86
C GLU A 255 -5.13 7.19 -12.68
N GLU A 256 -6.40 7.57 -12.84
CA GLU A 256 -7.43 7.37 -11.82
C GLU A 256 -8.40 6.21 -12.15
N LYS A 257 -8.33 5.66 -13.39
CA LYS A 257 -9.23 4.61 -13.91
C LYS A 257 -8.50 3.56 -14.77
#